data_AF-A0A7J9D6Z8-F1
#
_entry.id   AF-A0A7J9D6Z8-F1
#
_cell.length_a   1.000
_cell.length_b   1.000
_cell.length_c   1.000
_cell.angle_alpha   90.00
_cell.angle_beta   90.00
_cell.angle_gamma   90.00
#
_symmetry.space_group_name_H-M   'P 1'
#
loop_
_entity.id
_entity.type
_entity.pdbx_description
1 polymer ?
#
loop_
_entity_poly.entity_id
_entity_poly.type
_entity_poly.pdbx_seq_one_letter_code
_entity_poly.pdbx_strand_id
1 'polypeptide(L)'
;MAILKLLFSFLMLMIYLTSVRADTQIHNDSPIIDRNSPFYDDINEGAEPVAKSDAKSKCCNNHPELGKCIPGEDDNPDKDGKCWNYCIVDCERGGVCKLISDGHHECHCAC
;
A
#
# COMPACT_ATOMS: atom_id res chain seq x y z
N MET A 1 32.28 32.52 -17.33
CA MET A 1 31.04 32.43 -16.51
C MET A 1 29.88 31.74 -17.23
N ALA A 2 29.70 31.90 -18.54
CA ALA A 2 28.63 31.22 -19.30
C ALA A 2 28.80 29.68 -19.39
N ILE A 3 30.03 29.20 -19.61
CA ILE A 3 30.34 27.77 -19.71
C ILE A 3 30.01 27.03 -18.39
N LEU A 4 30.31 27.65 -17.25
CA LEU A 4 30.02 27.09 -15.94
C LEU A 4 28.51 26.91 -15.71
N LYS A 5 27.69 27.89 -16.14
CA LYS A 5 26.21 27.79 -16.09
C LYS A 5 25.67 26.67 -16.97
N LEU A 6 26.24 26.47 -18.15
CA LEU A 6 25.89 25.38 -19.05
C LEU A 6 26.19 24.03 -18.39
N LEU A 7 27.37 23.86 -17.80
CA LEU A 7 27.75 22.63 -17.10
C LEU A 7 26.79 22.30 -15.94
N PHE A 8 26.40 23.29 -15.14
CA PHE A 8 25.42 23.08 -14.06
C PHE A 8 24.03 22.70 -14.59
N SER A 9 23.58 23.33 -15.68
CA SER A 9 22.30 23.01 -16.31
C SER A 9 22.28 21.58 -16.87
N PHE A 10 23.35 21.17 -17.56
CA PHE A 10 23.49 19.81 -18.08
C PHE A 10 23.58 18.77 -16.95
N LEU A 11 24.32 19.07 -15.87
CA LEU A 11 24.40 18.18 -14.72
C LEU A 11 23.03 17.95 -14.07
N MET A 12 22.25 19.01 -13.87
CA MET A 12 20.91 18.91 -13.29
C MET A 12 19.95 18.13 -14.19
N LEU A 13 20.04 18.31 -15.51
CA LEU A 13 19.23 17.55 -16.47
C LEU A 13 19.58 16.05 -16.43
N MET A 14 20.87 15.71 -16.33
CA MET A 14 21.30 14.31 -16.25
C MET A 14 20.83 13.66 -14.94
N ILE A 15 20.93 14.36 -13.81
CA ILE A 15 20.40 13.90 -12.52
C ILE A 15 18.89 13.67 -12.59
N TYR A 16 18.15 14.63 -13.15
CA TYR A 16 16.70 14.52 -13.34
C TYR A 16 16.32 13.30 -14.20
N LEU A 17 17.01 13.09 -15.32
CA LEU A 17 16.78 11.94 -16.20
C LEU A 17 17.10 10.60 -15.52
N THR A 18 18.10 10.54 -14.63
CA THR A 18 18.39 9.32 -13.86
C THR A 18 17.33 9.04 -12.80
N SER A 19 16.79 10.07 -12.13
CA SER A 19 15.72 9.91 -11.14
C SER A 19 14.42 9.38 -11.78
N VAL A 20 14.06 9.87 -12.97
CA VAL A 20 12.85 9.44 -13.68
C VAL A 20 12.93 7.99 -14.19
N ARG A 21 14.14 7.46 -14.42
CA ARG A 21 14.33 6.06 -14.88
C ARG A 21 14.22 5.01 -13.77
N ALA A 22 14.08 5.39 -12.51
CA ALA A 22 13.98 4.44 -11.39
C ALA A 22 12.59 3.79 -11.24
N ASP A 23 11.55 4.32 -11.89
CA ASP A 23 10.15 3.86 -11.73
C ASP A 23 9.61 2.99 -12.86
N THR A 24 10.46 2.49 -13.76
CA THR A 24 10.04 1.56 -14.83
C THR A 24 10.56 0.14 -14.56
N GLN A 25 10.23 -0.41 -13.40
CA GLN A 25 10.24 -1.87 -13.22
C GLN A 25 8.95 -2.44 -13.83
N ILE A 26 9.07 -2.85 -15.08
CA ILE A 26 8.16 -3.79 -15.71
C ILE A 26 8.20 -5.07 -14.87
N HIS A 27 7.18 -5.29 -14.03
CA HIS A 27 6.94 -6.57 -13.39
C HIS A 27 6.46 -7.55 -14.48
N ASN A 28 7.41 -8.22 -15.13
CA ASN A 28 7.11 -9.38 -15.96
C ASN A 28 6.62 -10.52 -15.05
N ASP A 29 5.42 -11.01 -15.35
CA ASP A 29 4.71 -12.06 -14.64
C ASP A 29 5.59 -13.28 -14.34
N SER A 30 5.48 -13.73 -13.08
CA SER A 30 6.12 -14.94 -12.56
C SER A 30 5.56 -16.24 -13.17
N PRO A 31 6.32 -17.35 -13.07
CA PRO A 31 6.07 -18.58 -13.82
C PRO A 31 4.88 -19.40 -13.31
N ILE A 32 4.24 -20.07 -14.26
CA ILE A 32 3.20 -21.09 -14.13
C ILE A 32 3.66 -22.17 -13.14
N ILE A 33 2.90 -22.41 -12.06
CA ILE A 33 3.03 -23.64 -11.25
C ILE A 33 1.75 -24.44 -11.34
N ASP A 34 1.90 -25.53 -12.08
CA ASP A 34 1.28 -26.85 -12.07
C ASP A 34 -0.10 -27.07 -11.42
N ARG A 35 -0.98 -27.61 -12.24
CA ARG A 35 -2.37 -27.98 -11.99
C ARG A 35 -2.35 -29.46 -11.67
N ASN A 36 -2.38 -29.85 -10.38
CA ASN A 36 -2.90 -31.14 -9.89
C ASN A 36 -2.76 -31.27 -8.35
N SER A 37 -3.82 -31.00 -7.59
CA SER A 37 -4.21 -31.81 -6.42
C SER A 37 -5.64 -31.46 -5.94
N PRO A 38 -6.45 -32.44 -5.47
CA PRO A 38 -7.89 -32.31 -5.26
C PRO A 38 -8.28 -32.01 -3.79
N PHE A 39 -9.56 -31.65 -3.59
CA PHE A 39 -10.36 -31.74 -2.33
C PHE A 39 -10.26 -30.51 -1.39
N TYR A 40 -11.30 -29.71 -1.10
CA TYR A 40 -12.75 -29.96 -0.91
C TYR A 40 -13.65 -28.84 -1.48
N ASP A 41 -14.88 -29.22 -1.84
CA ASP A 41 -16.05 -28.37 -2.06
C ASP A 41 -16.73 -27.99 -0.72
N ASP A 42 -17.17 -26.73 -0.55
CA ASP A 42 -18.47 -26.38 0.07
C ASP A 42 -18.86 -24.92 -0.24
N ILE A 43 -20.15 -24.69 -0.44
CA ILE A 43 -20.76 -23.46 -0.97
C ILE A 43 -21.28 -22.64 0.21
N ASN A 44 -20.77 -21.43 0.42
CA ASN A 44 -21.51 -20.34 1.06
C ASN A 44 -21.05 -19.00 0.48
N GLU A 45 -22.00 -18.21 -0.01
CA GLU A 45 -21.78 -16.85 -0.49
C GLU A 45 -21.09 -15.99 0.59
N GLY A 46 -19.96 -15.35 0.23
CA GLY A 46 -19.36 -14.27 1.00
C GLY A 46 -18.06 -14.60 1.76
N ALA A 47 -17.01 -15.03 1.07
CA ALA A 47 -15.63 -14.89 1.56
C ALA A 47 -14.64 -14.92 0.38
N GLU A 48 -13.91 -13.83 0.22
CA GLU A 48 -12.84 -13.62 -0.76
C GLU A 48 -11.65 -14.59 -0.48
N PRO A 49 -11.01 -15.21 -1.49
CA PRO A 49 -9.90 -16.12 -1.23
C PRO A 49 -8.60 -15.33 -1.13
N VAL A 50 -8.13 -15.01 0.08
CA VAL A 50 -6.84 -14.33 0.27
C VAL A 50 -5.86 -15.23 1.00
N ALA A 51 -5.06 -15.94 0.23
CA ALA A 51 -3.73 -16.36 0.65
C ALA A 51 -2.71 -15.79 -0.33
N LYS A 52 -2.01 -14.70 0.05
CA LYS A 52 -0.59 -14.49 -0.30
C LYS A 52 0.07 -13.31 0.42
N SER A 53 1.16 -13.68 1.11
CA SER A 53 2.33 -12.95 1.61
C SER A 53 2.13 -11.87 2.67
N ASP A 54 2.87 -12.00 3.76
CA ASP A 54 2.66 -11.32 5.04
C ASP A 54 2.88 -9.79 5.06
N ALA A 55 3.44 -9.16 4.03
CA ALA A 55 3.39 -7.70 3.85
C ALA A 55 2.14 -7.23 3.08
N LYS A 56 1.60 -8.08 2.20
CA LYS A 56 0.30 -7.90 1.53
C LYS A 56 -0.88 -8.22 2.46
N SER A 57 -0.62 -8.81 3.63
CA SER A 57 -1.62 -9.07 4.67
C SER A 57 -2.05 -7.81 5.43
N LYS A 58 -1.22 -6.75 5.42
CA LYS A 58 -1.51 -5.49 6.10
C LYS A 58 -2.32 -4.54 5.24
N CYS A 59 -1.87 -4.26 4.02
CA CYS A 59 -2.60 -3.38 3.11
C CYS A 59 -3.91 -4.04 2.66
N CYS A 60 -4.92 -3.22 2.35
CA CYS A 60 -6.26 -3.68 1.98
C CYS A 60 -7.03 -4.42 3.09
N ASN A 61 -6.60 -4.31 4.35
CA ASN A 61 -7.22 -5.04 5.46
C ASN A 61 -7.63 -4.10 6.60
N ASN A 62 -8.62 -4.54 7.38
CA ASN A 62 -8.99 -3.91 8.64
C ASN A 62 -8.06 -4.42 9.75
N HIS A 63 -7.75 -3.55 10.71
CA HIS A 63 -6.86 -3.83 11.83
C HIS A 63 -7.57 -3.58 13.18
N PRO A 64 -8.46 -4.49 13.62
CA PRO A 64 -9.17 -4.38 14.89
C PRO A 64 -8.23 -4.38 16.11
N GLU A 65 -7.02 -4.93 15.98
CA GLU A 65 -5.99 -4.94 17.02
C GLU A 65 -5.50 -3.54 17.41
N LEU A 66 -5.71 -2.54 16.55
CA LEU A 66 -5.42 -1.12 16.85
C LEU A 66 -6.54 -0.46 17.66
N GLY A 67 -7.65 -1.18 17.90
CA GLY A 67 -8.83 -0.68 18.58
C GLY A 67 -9.62 0.34 17.76
N LYS A 68 -10.64 0.94 18.40
CA LYS A 68 -11.49 1.96 17.78
C LYS A 68 -10.68 3.17 17.34
N CYS A 69 -11.14 3.84 16.29
CA CYS A 69 -10.54 5.07 15.78
C CYS A 69 -11.57 6.22 15.67
N ILE A 70 -11.07 7.44 15.57
CA ILE A 70 -11.83 8.68 15.39
C ILE A 70 -11.57 9.23 13.97
N PRO A 71 -12.60 9.35 13.12
CA PRO A 71 -12.47 9.96 11.80
C PRO A 71 -12.00 11.42 11.86
N GLY A 72 -11.05 11.78 11.01
CA GLY A 72 -10.41 13.10 10.91
C GLY A 72 -9.25 13.32 11.90
N GLU A 73 -9.06 12.42 12.87
CA GLU A 73 -7.95 12.44 13.83
C GLU A 73 -7.00 11.27 13.58
N ASP A 74 -7.49 10.03 13.66
CA ASP A 74 -6.64 8.84 13.56
C ASP A 74 -6.20 8.50 12.13
N ASP A 75 -6.88 9.02 11.12
CA ASP A 75 -6.53 8.88 9.70
C ASP A 75 -5.80 10.10 9.14
N ASN A 76 -5.45 11.07 9.98
CA ASN A 76 -4.88 12.33 9.54
C ASN A 76 -3.34 12.25 9.42
N PRO A 77 -2.77 12.49 8.22
CA PRO A 77 -1.32 12.48 8.01
C PRO A 77 -0.57 13.61 8.74
N ASP A 78 -1.24 14.72 9.04
CA ASP A 78 -0.64 15.92 9.64
C ASP A 78 -0.71 15.92 11.18
N LYS A 79 -1.44 14.98 11.77
CA LYS A 79 -1.70 14.92 13.23
C LYS A 79 -1.21 13.63 13.88
N ASP A 80 -0.25 12.95 13.26
CA ASP A 80 0.24 11.66 13.72
C ASP A 80 -0.89 10.62 13.92
N GLY A 81 -1.89 10.64 13.04
CA GLY A 81 -3.06 9.78 13.14
C GLY A 81 -2.67 8.30 13.25
N LYS A 82 -3.21 7.60 14.24
CA LYS A 82 -2.87 6.19 14.53
C LYS A 82 -3.01 5.28 13.31
N CYS A 83 -4.13 5.34 12.61
CA CYS A 83 -4.40 4.54 11.42
C CYS A 83 -3.44 4.93 10.28
N TRP A 84 -3.23 6.23 10.07
CA TRP A 84 -2.28 6.71 9.08
C TRP A 84 -0.87 6.19 9.35
N ASN A 85 -0.33 6.46 10.54
CA ASN A 85 1.02 6.12 10.95
C ASN A 85 1.28 4.62 10.96
N TYR A 86 0.30 3.82 11.40
CA TYR A 86 0.45 2.38 11.34
C TYR A 86 0.58 1.90 9.90
N CYS A 87 -0.30 2.36 9.01
CA CYS A 87 -0.39 1.83 7.65
C CYS A 87 0.70 2.37 6.71
N ILE A 88 1.10 3.64 6.83
CA ILE A 88 2.00 4.31 5.87
C ILE A 88 3.38 3.66 5.75
N VAL A 89 3.80 2.90 6.75
CA VAL A 89 5.08 2.18 6.77
C VAL A 89 5.15 1.11 5.67
N ASP A 90 4.04 0.39 5.45
CA ASP A 90 3.99 -0.77 4.55
C ASP A 90 2.98 -0.56 3.38
N CYS A 91 2.09 0.42 3.52
CA CYS A 91 1.04 0.74 2.56
C CYS A 91 1.18 2.21 2.13
N GLU A 92 1.60 2.43 0.88
CA GLU A 92 1.91 3.77 0.34
C GLU A 92 0.75 4.78 0.48
N ARG A 93 -0.49 4.29 0.53
CA ARG A 93 -1.70 5.12 0.67
C ARG A 93 -2.11 5.40 2.12
N GLY A 94 -1.37 4.89 3.10
CA GLY A 94 -1.66 5.05 4.51
C GLY A 94 -2.91 4.29 4.94
N GLY A 95 -3.55 4.78 6.01
CA GLY A 95 -4.69 4.13 6.63
C GLY A 95 -5.80 5.10 6.97
N VAL A 96 -7.04 4.62 6.92
CA VAL A 96 -8.25 5.39 7.16
C VAL A 96 -9.05 4.84 8.34
N CYS A 97 -9.82 5.71 8.99
CA CYS A 97 -10.74 5.30 10.05
C CYS A 97 -12.11 4.93 9.46
N LYS A 98 -12.30 3.65 9.17
CA LYS A 98 -13.44 3.12 8.41
C LYS A 98 -14.59 2.69 9.32
N LEU A 99 -15.81 3.11 8.98
CA LEU A 99 -17.03 2.60 9.62
C LEU A 99 -17.29 1.16 9.15
N ILE A 100 -17.38 0.23 10.08
CA ILE A 100 -17.71 -1.18 9.86
C ILE A 100 -19.22 -1.39 9.97
N SER A 101 -19.74 -2.47 9.38
CA SER A 101 -21.17 -2.75 9.27
C SER A 101 -21.90 -2.87 10.61
N ASP A 102 -21.20 -3.16 11.70
CA ASP A 102 -21.73 -3.23 13.07
C ASP A 102 -21.72 -1.86 13.79
N GLY A 103 -21.29 -0.80 13.10
CA GLY A 103 -21.40 0.58 13.56
C GLY A 103 -20.21 1.11 14.35
N HIS A 104 -19.15 0.32 14.54
CA HIS A 104 -17.89 0.86 15.09
C HIS A 104 -16.89 1.21 13.99
N HIS A 105 -15.89 1.99 14.35
CA HIS A 105 -14.82 2.38 13.45
C HIS A 105 -13.54 1.59 13.72
N GLU A 106 -12.91 1.11 12.64
CA GLU A 106 -11.62 0.42 12.68
C GLU A 106 -10.63 1.09 11.73
N CYS A 107 -9.34 0.98 12.05
CA CYS A 107 -8.30 1.34 11.10
C CYS A 107 -8.32 0.36 9.92
N HIS A 108 -8.34 0.90 8.71
CA HIS A 108 -8.23 0.13 7.47
C HIS A 108 -7.03 0.65 6.68
N CYS A 109 -6.05 -0.21 6.41
CA CYS A 109 -4.93 0.17 5.55
C CYS A 109 -5.38 0.14 4.08
N ALA A 110 -5.18 1.25 3.38
CA ALA A 110 -5.62 1.38 2.01
C ALA A 110 -4.78 0.51 1.05
N CYS A 111 -5.46 -0.02 0.03
CA CYS A 111 -4.84 -0.31 -1.26
C CYS A 111 -4.60 1.03 -1.97
#